data_AF-A0A9D6UDZ0-F1
#
_entry.id   AF-A0A9D6UDZ0-F1
#
_cell.length_a   1.000
_cell.length_b   1.000
_cell.length_c   1.000
_cell.angle_alpha   90.00
_cell.angle_beta   90.00
_cell.angle_gamma   90.00
#
_symmetry.space_group_name_H-M   'P 1'
#
loop_
_entity.id
_entity.type
_entity.pdbx_description
1 polymer ?
#
loop_
_entity_poly.entity_id
_entity_poly.type
_entity_poly.pdbx_seq_one_letter_code
_entity_poly.pdbx_strand_id
1 'polypeptide(L)'
;MDFDQVKRGHFIHHLRRALPFSAHARPALIAFLRERGVIARGATRLVILDIFDAGDAGGVMCRFAIAEDSEASSFIAPLAQVALERRHPARLRAGRRQQ
;
A
#
# COMPACT_ATOMS: atom_id res chain seq x y z
N MET A 1 0.07 29.64 -9.19
CA MET A 1 0.26 28.58 -8.18
C MET A 1 -0.72 27.48 -8.52
N ASP A 2 -0.21 26.26 -8.75
CA ASP A 2 -1.05 25.12 -9.04
C ASP A 2 -1.65 24.60 -7.73
N PHE A 3 -2.91 24.96 -7.47
CA PHE A 3 -3.60 24.61 -6.22
C PHE A 3 -3.72 23.09 -6.03
N ASP A 4 -3.67 22.33 -7.12
CA ASP A 4 -3.75 20.87 -7.09
C ASP A 4 -2.43 20.25 -6.64
N GLN A 5 -1.28 20.80 -7.02
CA GLN A 5 0.03 20.42 -6.46
C GLN A 5 0.12 20.67 -4.95
N VAL A 6 -0.37 21.82 -4.46
CA VAL A 6 -0.36 22.13 -3.02
C VAL A 6 -1.22 21.12 -2.25
N LYS A 7 -2.44 20.84 -2.73
CA LYS A 7 -3.33 19.84 -2.12
C LYS A 7 -2.71 18.43 -2.17
N ARG A 8 -2.09 18.06 -3.29
CA ARG A 8 -1.38 16.78 -3.45
C ARG A 8 -0.22 16.66 -2.48
N GLY A 9 0.57 17.71 -2.30
CA GLY A 9 1.65 17.78 -1.30
C GLY A 9 1.15 17.56 0.13
N HIS A 10 0.07 18.23 0.53
CA HIS A 10 -0.55 18.02 1.84
C HIS A 10 -1.09 16.60 2.02
N PHE A 11 -1.73 16.04 0.98
CA PHE A 11 -2.25 14.67 0.99
C PHE A 11 -1.12 13.65 1.19
N ILE A 12 -0.04 13.77 0.41
CA ILE A 12 1.12 12.87 0.52
C ILE A 12 1.79 13.02 1.89
N HIS A 13 1.94 14.25 2.39
CA HIS A 13 2.49 14.48 3.72
C HIS A 13 1.64 13.79 4.81
N HIS A 14 0.32 13.90 4.73
CA HIS A 14 -0.58 13.25 5.68
C HIS A 14 -0.48 11.72 5.59
N LEU A 15 -0.46 11.15 4.38
CA LEU A 15 -0.29 9.72 4.19
C LEU A 15 1.04 9.22 4.75
N ARG A 16 2.14 9.93 4.49
CA ARG A 16 3.47 9.58 5.02
C ARG A 16 3.49 9.49 6.55
N ARG A 17 2.79 10.40 7.23
CA ARG A 17 2.70 10.39 8.70
C ARG A 17 1.93 9.19 9.28
N ALA A 18 1.09 8.55 8.49
CA ALA A 18 0.27 7.41 8.90
C ALA A 18 0.84 6.05 8.45
N LEU A 19 2.04 6.05 7.86
CA LEU A 19 2.78 4.83 7.53
C LEU A 19 3.15 4.03 8.80
N PRO A 20 3.29 2.69 8.68
CA PRO A 20 3.09 1.88 7.48
C PRO A 20 1.61 1.55 7.22
N PHE A 21 1.26 1.36 5.93
CA PHE A 21 -0.06 0.87 5.52
C PHE A 21 0.01 -0.56 4.99
N SER A 22 -0.96 -1.40 5.36
CA SER A 22 -1.17 -2.69 4.72
C SER A 22 -1.98 -2.50 3.43
N ALA A 23 -1.61 -3.24 2.39
CA ALA A 23 -2.25 -3.19 1.08
C ALA A 23 -2.27 -4.57 0.42
N HIS A 24 -3.14 -4.73 -0.57
CA HIS A 24 -3.19 -5.90 -1.43
C HIS A 24 -2.89 -5.50 -2.87
N ALA A 25 -2.03 -6.28 -3.53
CA ALA A 25 -1.77 -6.11 -4.96
C ALA A 25 -3.04 -6.44 -5.76
N ARG A 26 -3.37 -5.62 -6.77
CA ARG A 26 -4.44 -5.96 -7.72
C ARG A 26 -3.97 -7.09 -8.65
N PRO A 27 -4.88 -7.87 -9.27
CA PRO A 27 -4.51 -9.04 -10.07
C PRO A 27 -3.47 -8.77 -11.16
N ALA A 28 -3.55 -7.63 -11.84
CA ALA A 28 -2.56 -7.25 -12.87
C ALA A 28 -1.15 -7.05 -12.30
N LEU A 29 -1.03 -6.41 -11.13
CA LEU A 29 0.25 -6.24 -10.44
C LEU A 29 0.77 -7.58 -9.93
N ILE A 30 -0.10 -8.47 -9.43
CA ILE A 30 0.29 -9.83 -9.03
C ILE A 30 0.90 -10.59 -10.20
N ALA A 31 0.25 -10.58 -11.37
CA ALA A 31 0.76 -11.24 -12.57
C ALA A 31 2.14 -10.71 -12.96
N PHE A 32 2.28 -9.39 -13.03
CA PHE A 32 3.55 -8.73 -13.35
C PHE A 32 4.69 -9.07 -12.37
N LEU A 33 4.41 -9.04 -11.06
CA LEU A 33 5.42 -9.36 -10.05
C LEU A 33 5.82 -10.84 -10.08
N ARG A 34 4.88 -11.74 -10.39
CA ARG A 34 5.16 -13.17 -10.56
C ARG A 34 6.02 -13.46 -11.78
N GLU A 35 5.72 -12.84 -12.92
CA GLU A 35 6.52 -12.97 -14.14
C GLU A 35 7.98 -12.54 -13.91
N ARG A 36 8.20 -11.59 -13.01
CA ARG A 36 9.53 -11.11 -12.62
C ARG A 36 10.17 -11.87 -11.46
N GLY A 37 9.52 -12.89 -10.92
CA GLY A 37 10.02 -13.66 -9.78
C GLY A 37 10.10 -12.87 -8.46
N VAL A 38 9.41 -11.73 -8.36
CA VAL A 38 9.46 -10.83 -7.20
C VAL A 38 8.57 -11.33 -6.06
N ILE A 39 7.48 -12.06 -6.36
CA ILE A 39 6.58 -12.63 -5.33
C ILE A 39 6.38 -14.12 -5.52
N ALA A 40 6.34 -14.86 -4.39
CA ALA A 40 6.00 -16.28 -4.37
C ALA A 40 4.50 -16.53 -4.60
N ARG A 41 4.14 -17.79 -4.92
CA ARG A 41 2.73 -18.22 -5.01
C ARG A 41 2.06 -18.09 -3.63
N GLY A 42 1.28 -17.03 -3.43
CA GLY A 42 0.48 -16.81 -2.21
C GLY A 42 0.67 -15.42 -1.59
N ALA A 43 1.83 -14.80 -1.82
CA ALA A 43 2.18 -13.50 -1.27
C ALA A 43 1.37 -12.38 -1.94
N THR A 44 0.21 -12.07 -1.37
CA THR A 44 -0.70 -11.01 -1.85
C THR A 44 -0.70 -9.77 -0.96
N ARG A 45 -0.10 -9.88 0.23
CA ARG A 45 -0.04 -8.78 1.19
C ARG A 45 1.23 -7.97 1.03
N LEU A 46 1.03 -6.68 0.82
CA LEU A 46 2.08 -5.68 0.68
C LEU A 46 2.01 -4.71 1.85
N VAL A 47 3.15 -4.15 2.20
CA VAL A 47 3.26 -3.07 3.18
C VAL A 47 3.85 -1.86 2.49
N ILE A 48 3.13 -0.73 2.51
CA ILE A 48 3.66 0.54 2.05
C ILE A 48 4.59 1.08 3.12
N LEU A 49 5.85 1.28 2.73
CA LEU A 49 6.92 1.82 3.57
C LEU A 49 7.24 3.28 3.26
N ASP A 50 6.94 3.73 2.04
CA ASP A 50 7.12 5.13 1.65
C ASP A 50 6.15 5.49 0.52
N ILE A 51 5.83 6.77 0.40
CA ILE A 51 4.90 7.35 -0.59
C ILE A 51 5.55 8.60 -1.13
N PHE A 52 5.55 8.84 -2.44
CA PHE A 52 6.13 10.04 -3.02
C PHE A 52 5.38 10.48 -4.28
N ASP A 53 5.48 11.77 -4.58
CA ASP A 53 4.97 12.34 -5.82
C ASP A 53 6.03 12.18 -6.91
N ALA A 54 5.69 11.51 -8.01
CA ALA A 54 6.54 11.41 -9.19
C ALA A 54 6.15 12.45 -10.28
N GLY A 55 5.36 13.46 -9.91
CA GLY A 55 4.86 14.49 -10.82
C GLY A 55 3.78 13.95 -11.76
N ASP A 56 3.38 14.74 -12.75
CA ASP A 56 2.16 14.45 -13.52
C ASP A 56 2.27 13.21 -14.42
N ALA A 57 3.48 12.81 -14.82
CA ALA A 57 3.69 11.60 -15.61
C ALA A 57 3.62 10.31 -14.78
N GLY A 58 4.03 10.36 -13.50
CA GLY A 58 4.11 9.19 -12.63
C GLY A 58 3.04 9.11 -11.54
N GLY A 59 2.42 10.25 -11.20
CA GLY A 59 1.45 10.37 -10.13
C GLY A 59 2.03 10.00 -8.75
N VAL A 60 1.16 9.53 -7.86
CA VAL A 60 1.57 9.07 -6.51
C VAL A 60 2.13 7.66 -6.58
N MET A 61 3.40 7.53 -6.24
CA MET A 61 4.16 6.29 -6.21
C MET A 61 4.38 5.84 -4.76
N CYS A 62 4.57 4.54 -4.58
CA CYS A 62 4.77 3.94 -3.26
C CYS A 62 5.90 2.93 -3.32
N ARG A 63 6.69 2.87 -2.25
CA ARG A 63 7.64 1.78 -1.99
C ARG A 63 6.93 0.71 -1.16
N PHE A 64 6.90 -0.50 -1.68
CA PHE A 64 6.26 -1.65 -1.05
C PHE A 64 7.31 -2.64 -0.57
N ALA A 65 7.07 -3.24 0.59
CA ALA A 65 7.69 -4.50 1.00
C ALA A 65 6.66 -5.63 0.90
N ILE A 66 7.13 -6.84 0.62
CA ILE A 66 6.30 -8.04 0.57
C ILE A 66 6.28 -8.64 1.98
N ALA A 67 5.10 -8.75 2.59
CA ALA A 67 5.00 -9.11 4.00
C ALA A 67 5.48 -10.54 4.33
N GLU A 68 5.44 -11.43 3.34
CA GLU A 68 5.82 -12.84 3.47
C GLU A 68 7.24 -13.13 2.98
N ASP A 69 7.97 -12.10 2.55
CA ASP A 69 9.32 -12.27 2.02
C ASP A 69 10.39 -12.00 3.10
N SER A 70 11.19 -13.02 3.39
CA SER A 70 12.28 -12.96 4.35
C SER A 70 13.49 -12.18 3.81
N GLU A 71 13.60 -12.01 2.49
CA GLU A 71 14.73 -11.33 1.82
C GLU A 71 14.56 -9.79 1.78
N ALA A 72 13.52 -9.26 2.45
CA ALA A 72 13.21 -7.83 2.48
C ALA A 72 13.06 -7.19 1.09
N SER A 73 12.61 -7.96 0.07
CA SER A 73 12.43 -7.42 -1.27
C SER A 73 11.45 -6.26 -1.25
N SER A 74 11.87 -5.16 -1.88
CA SER A 74 11.04 -3.98 -2.05
C SER A 74 10.99 -3.53 -3.49
N PHE A 75 9.85 -2.98 -3.88
CA PHE A 75 9.65 -2.45 -5.23
C PHE A 75 8.83 -1.17 -5.18
N ILE A 76 8.89 -0.41 -6.27
CA ILE A 76 8.15 0.83 -6.44
C ILE A 76 7.03 0.60 -7.46
N ALA A 77 5.81 1.00 -7.12
CA ALA A 77 4.67 0.95 -8.03
C ALA A 77 3.69 2.11 -7.77
N PRO A 78 2.82 2.44 -8.73
CA PRO A 78 1.77 3.44 -8.53
C PRO A 78 0.78 3.00 -7.44
N LEU A 79 0.32 3.93 -6.61
CA LEU A 79 -0.69 3.65 -5.58
C LEU A 79 -1.99 3.06 -6.18
N ALA A 80 -2.32 3.42 -7.42
CA ALA A 80 -3.49 2.90 -8.14
C ALA A 80 -3.45 1.39 -8.46
N GLN A 81 -2.27 0.76 -8.39
CA GLN A 81 -2.08 -0.67 -8.64
C GLN A 81 -2.32 -1.54 -7.39
N VAL A 82 -2.62 -0.92 -6.26
CA VAL A 82 -2.88 -1.60 -4.99
C VAL A 82 -4.20 -1.14 -4.38
N ALA A 83 -4.82 -2.01 -3.60
CA ALA A 83 -5.94 -1.66 -2.74
C ALA A 83 -5.43 -1.53 -1.30
N LEU A 84 -5.61 -0.37 -0.67
CA LEU A 84 -5.28 -0.18 0.74
C LEU A 84 -6.22 -1.04 1.60
N GLU A 85 -5.64 -1.80 2.53
CA GLU A 85 -6.42 -2.50 3.54
C GLU A 85 -6.99 -1.44 4.48
N ARG A 86 -8.32 -1.25 4.47
CA ARG A 86 -8.96 -0.36 5.44
C ARG A 86 -8.66 -0.95 6.81
N ARG A 87 -8.01 -0.17 7.68
CA ARG A 87 -7.99 -0.44 9.11
C ARG A 87 -9.45 -0.45 9.57
N HIS A 88 -10.09 -1.62 9.55
CA HIS A 88 -11.37 -1.78 10.19
C HIS A 88 -11.14 -1.40 11.65
N PRO A 89 -11.86 -0.41 12.21
CA PRO A 89 -11.95 -0.35 13.66
C PRO A 89 -12.57 -1.68 14.03
N ALA A 90 -11.76 -2.58 14.60
CA ALA A 90 -12.25 -3.83 15.14
C ALA A 90 -13.38 -3.42 16.08
N ARG A 91 -14.62 -3.71 15.68
CA ARG A 91 -15.72 -3.67 16.63
C ARG A 91 -15.38 -4.75 17.63
N LEU A 92 -14.73 -4.36 18.72
CA LEU A 92 -14.76 -5.08 19.99
C LEU A 92 -16.25 -5.23 20.36
N ARG A 93 -16.92 -6.23 19.81
CA ARG A 93 -18.06 -6.84 20.49
C ARG A 93 -17.45 -7.74 21.54
N ALA A 94 -17.06 -7.09 22.64
CA ALA A 94 -16.78 -7.76 23.90
C ALA A 94 -17.97 -8.69 24.20
N GLY A 95 -17.62 -9.93 24.58
CA GLY A 95 -18.58 -10.99 24.79
C GLY A 95 -19.70 -10.62 25.75
N ARG A 96 -20.90 -11.12 25.43
CA ARG A 96 -21.83 -11.57 26.45
C ARG A 96 -22.16 -13.02 26.16
N ARG A 97 -21.31 -13.91 26.67
CA ARG A 97 -21.74 -15.19 27.20
C ARG A 97 -22.29 -14.90 28.60
N GLN A 98 -23.60 -14.92 28.77
CA GLN A 98 -24.27 -15.31 30.01
C GLN A 98 -25.54 -16.02 29.54
N GLN A 99 -25.49 -17.35 29.56
CA GLN A 99 -26.22 -18.24 30.48
C GLN A 99 -27.64 -18.47 30.00
#